data_AF-A0A8H5MFI4-F1
#
_entry.id   AF-A0A8H5MFI4-F1
#
_cell.length_a   1.000
_cell.length_b   1.000
_cell.length_c   1.000
_cell.angle_alpha   90.00
_cell.angle_beta   90.00
_cell.angle_gamma   90.00
#
_symmetry.space_group_name_H-M   'P 1'
#
loop_
_entity.id
_entity.type
_entity.pdbx_description
1 polymer ?
#
loop_
_entity_poly.entity_id
_entity_poly.type
_entity_poly.pdbx_seq_one_letter_code
_entity_poly.pdbx_strand_id
1 'polypeptide(L)'
;MTSTFTIPARLSRPATISATHTEAKRRTIQLYREWYRGAPEIITIYSLNYSPQYVRHLIRQRFEANRHVTDLRAINVLLLKSRQEYQETMNTWKLPDQVIGLLFKPKEGPKANTFLEKFYTGRDEDAIKPAASGVV
;
A
#
# COMPACT_ATOMS: atom_id res chain seq x y z
N MET A 1 -8.20 -40.47 11.84
CA MET A 1 -8.26 -38.99 11.91
C MET A 1 -8.52 -38.48 10.50
N THR A 2 -9.74 -38.05 10.19
CA THR A 2 -10.09 -37.51 8.88
C THR A 2 -9.44 -36.13 8.75
N SER A 3 -8.47 -36.00 7.84
CA SER A 3 -7.91 -34.70 7.47
C SER A 3 -9.03 -33.86 6.85
N THR A 4 -9.50 -32.85 7.56
CA THR A 4 -10.47 -31.88 7.02
C THR A 4 -9.73 -30.96 6.05
N PHE A 5 -9.93 -31.18 4.76
CA PHE A 5 -9.38 -30.33 3.70
C PHE A 5 -10.26 -29.09 3.52
N THR A 6 -9.75 -27.92 3.92
CA THR A 6 -10.43 -26.63 3.74
C THR A 6 -9.90 -25.94 2.48
N ILE A 7 -10.80 -25.63 1.54
CA ILE A 7 -10.47 -24.93 0.29
C ILE A 7 -10.14 -23.45 0.59
N PRO A 8 -9.02 -22.90 0.09
CA PRO A 8 -8.66 -21.52 0.35
C PRO A 8 -9.52 -20.53 -0.46
N ALA A 9 -9.64 -19.30 0.04
CA ALA A 9 -10.37 -18.23 -0.64
C ALA A 9 -9.76 -17.85 -2.00
N ARG A 10 -10.58 -17.25 -2.88
CA ARG A 10 -10.14 -16.73 -4.18
C ARG A 10 -8.92 -15.80 -4.02
N LEU A 11 -7.92 -15.96 -4.89
CA LEU A 11 -6.64 -15.25 -4.88
C LEU A 11 -5.74 -15.49 -3.66
N SER A 12 -6.10 -16.43 -2.76
CA SER A 12 -5.25 -16.82 -1.64
C SER A 12 -3.93 -17.40 -2.14
N ARG A 13 -2.85 -17.06 -1.45
CA ARG A 13 -1.52 -17.60 -1.71
C ARG A 13 -0.85 -17.95 -0.38
N PRO A 14 -0.03 -19.02 -0.34
CA PRO A 14 0.72 -19.35 0.85
C PRO A 14 1.67 -18.21 1.20
N ALA A 15 1.83 -17.94 2.50
CA ALA A 15 2.80 -16.96 2.97
C ALA A 15 4.21 -17.49 2.69
N THR A 16 4.94 -16.81 1.82
CA THR A 16 6.32 -17.16 1.46
C THR A 16 7.24 -16.05 1.89
N ILE A 17 8.38 -16.38 2.47
CA ILE A 17 9.43 -15.42 2.85
C ILE A 17 10.52 -15.48 1.79
N SER A 18 10.86 -14.34 1.21
CA SER A 18 11.93 -14.26 0.21
C SER A 18 13.28 -14.32 0.92
N ALA A 19 14.17 -15.19 0.46
CA ALA A 19 15.51 -15.37 1.07
C ALA A 19 16.55 -14.38 0.51
N THR A 20 16.31 -13.82 -0.67
CA THR A 20 17.24 -12.91 -1.35
C THR A 20 16.51 -11.69 -1.91
N HIS A 21 17.20 -10.54 -1.99
CA HIS A 21 16.66 -9.31 -2.61
C HIS A 21 16.21 -9.50 -4.07
N THR A 22 16.88 -10.37 -4.82
CA THR A 22 16.52 -10.68 -6.21
C THR A 22 15.15 -11.35 -6.30
N GLU A 23 14.87 -12.30 -5.40
CA GLU A 23 13.57 -12.96 -5.29
C GLU A 23 12.49 -11.96 -4.83
N ALA A 24 12.79 -11.17 -3.80
CA ALA A 24 11.89 -10.13 -3.31
C ALA A 24 11.53 -9.15 -4.43
N LYS A 25 12.51 -8.68 -5.21
CA LYS A 25 12.31 -7.79 -6.37
C LYS A 25 11.38 -8.40 -7.41
N ARG A 26 11.57 -9.68 -7.77
CA ARG A 26 10.68 -10.38 -8.71
C ARG A 26 9.24 -10.41 -8.20
N ARG A 27 9.06 -10.72 -6.91
CA ARG A 27 7.74 -10.77 -6.26
C ARG A 27 7.07 -9.41 -6.17
N THR A 28 7.82 -8.34 -5.87
CA THR A 28 7.33 -6.96 -5.88
C THR A 28 6.87 -6.56 -7.28
N ILE A 29 7.63 -6.86 -8.33
CA ILE A 29 7.26 -6.56 -9.71
C ILE A 29 6.01 -7.35 -10.12
N GLN A 30 5.91 -8.62 -9.75
CA GLN A 30 4.72 -9.43 -10.00
C GLN A 30 3.49 -8.81 -9.34
N LEU A 31 3.59 -8.46 -8.05
CA LEU A 31 2.50 -7.85 -7.29
C LEU A 31 2.10 -6.50 -7.87
N TYR A 32 3.06 -5.67 -8.28
CA TYR A 32 2.78 -4.41 -8.95
C TYR A 32 2.01 -4.60 -10.26
N ARG A 33 2.36 -5.62 -11.06
CA ARG A 33 1.64 -5.95 -12.30
C ARG A 33 0.22 -6.43 -12.04
N GLU A 34 0.01 -7.19 -10.97
CA GLU A 34 -1.32 -7.64 -10.52
C GLU A 34 -2.20 -6.43 -10.18
N TRP A 35 -1.71 -5.53 -9.33
CA TRP A 35 -2.40 -4.27 -9.01
C TRP A 35 -2.69 -3.40 -10.24
N TYR A 36 -1.71 -3.25 -11.14
CA TYR A 36 -1.86 -2.42 -12.34
C TYR A 36 -2.95 -2.94 -13.29
N ARG A 37 -3.04 -4.27 -13.43
CA ARG A 37 -4.06 -4.95 -14.25
C ARG A 37 -5.42 -4.96 -13.57
N GLY A 38 -5.45 -5.07 -12.24
CA GLY A 38 -6.68 -5.03 -11.46
C GLY A 38 -7.32 -3.65 -11.32
N ALA A 39 -6.58 -2.56 -11.57
CA ALA A 39 -7.10 -1.19 -11.46
C ALA A 39 -8.48 -0.92 -12.12
N PRO A 40 -8.73 -1.30 -13.40
CA PRO A 40 -10.06 -1.13 -13.99
C PRO A 40 -11.14 -1.97 -13.30
N GLU A 41 -10.82 -3.20 -12.86
CA GLU A 41 -11.75 -4.09 -12.17
C GLU A 41 -12.16 -3.50 -10.81
N ILE A 42 -11.22 -2.93 -10.05
CA ILE A 42 -11.50 -2.22 -8.79
C ILE A 42 -12.48 -1.06 -9.02
N ILE A 43 -12.27 -0.26 -10.06
CA ILE A 43 -13.16 0.86 -10.37
C ILE A 43 -14.58 0.37 -10.66
N THR A 44 -14.73 -0.72 -11.41
CA THR A 44 -16.04 -1.29 -11.72
C THR A 44 -16.72 -1.94 -10.53
N ILE A 45 -15.98 -2.67 -9.68
CA ILE A 45 -16.53 -3.35 -8.50
C ILE A 45 -17.02 -2.32 -7.47
N TYR A 46 -16.28 -1.23 -7.29
CA TYR A 46 -16.56 -0.21 -6.29
C TYR A 46 -17.27 1.03 -6.83
N SER A 47 -17.64 1.04 -8.11
CA SER A 47 -18.28 2.18 -8.80
C SER A 47 -17.56 3.51 -8.53
N LEU A 48 -16.24 3.52 -8.62
CA LEU A 48 -15.42 4.70 -8.31
C LEU A 48 -15.46 5.73 -9.44
N ASN A 49 -15.63 7.01 -9.09
CA ASN A 49 -15.64 8.14 -10.04
C ASN A 49 -14.22 8.61 -10.45
N TYR A 50 -13.30 7.67 -10.71
CA TYR A 50 -11.92 7.97 -11.08
C TYR A 50 -11.50 7.24 -12.35
N SER A 51 -10.56 7.83 -13.10
CA SER A 51 -10.03 7.17 -14.29
C SER A 51 -9.08 6.00 -13.91
N PRO A 52 -9.03 4.92 -14.71
CA PRO A 52 -8.08 3.83 -14.49
C PRO A 52 -6.62 4.28 -14.47
N GLN A 53 -6.28 5.30 -15.27
CA GLN A 53 -4.95 5.89 -15.30
C GLN A 53 -4.59 6.55 -13.97
N TYR A 54 -5.54 7.27 -13.38
CA TYR A 54 -5.35 7.93 -12.10
C TYR A 54 -5.14 6.92 -10.97
N VAL A 55 -5.95 5.86 -10.91
CA VAL A 55 -5.76 4.77 -9.93
C VAL A 55 -4.40 4.10 -10.10
N ARG A 56 -3.96 3.82 -11.34
CA ARG A 56 -2.62 3.27 -11.61
C ARG A 56 -1.50 4.18 -11.15
N HIS A 57 -1.67 5.50 -11.29
CA HIS A 57 -0.71 6.48 -10.79
C HIS A 57 -0.61 6.43 -9.25
N LEU A 58 -1.75 6.38 -8.55
CA LEU A 58 -1.79 6.26 -7.09
C LEU A 58 -1.16 4.95 -6.59
N ILE A 59 -1.46 3.83 -7.26
CA ILE A 59 -0.80 2.54 -7.00
C ILE A 59 0.71 2.70 -7.13
N ARG A 60 1.20 3.30 -8.23
CA ARG A 60 2.63 3.55 -8.41
C ARG A 60 3.22 4.40 -7.28
N GLN A 61 2.55 5.49 -6.92
CA GLN A 61 3.00 6.37 -5.84
C GLN A 61 3.16 5.61 -4.51
N ARG A 62 2.25 4.68 -4.20
CA ARG A 62 2.31 3.86 -2.98
C ARG A 62 3.46 2.84 -3.00
N PHE A 63 3.78 2.26 -4.16
CA PHE A 63 4.97 1.42 -4.31
C PHE A 63 6.26 2.25 -4.19
N GLU A 64 6.32 3.43 -4.80
CA GLU A 64 7.49 4.33 -4.73
C GLU A 64 7.71 4.88 -3.31
N ALA A 65 6.64 5.06 -2.51
CA ALA A 65 6.76 5.49 -1.11
C ALA A 65 7.61 4.53 -0.25
N ASN A 66 7.65 3.24 -0.61
CA ASN A 66 8.44 2.22 0.08
C ASN A 66 9.76 1.90 -0.64
N ARG A 67 10.18 2.70 -1.63
CA ARG A 67 11.36 2.43 -2.46
C ARG A 67 12.66 2.37 -1.67
N HIS A 68 12.76 3.17 -0.61
CA HIS A 68 13.98 3.31 0.19
C HIS A 68 14.14 2.24 1.27
N VAL A 69 13.18 1.31 1.39
CA VAL A 69 13.28 0.21 2.37
C VAL A 69 14.33 -0.79 1.89
N THR A 70 15.40 -0.93 2.66
CA THR A 70 16.52 -1.83 2.36
C THR A 70 16.41 -3.16 3.09
N ASP A 71 15.87 -3.19 4.31
CA ASP A 71 15.74 -4.42 5.10
C ASP A 71 14.82 -5.44 4.42
N LEU A 72 15.35 -6.64 4.18
CA LEU A 72 14.64 -7.76 3.55
C LEU A 72 13.45 -8.22 4.40
N ARG A 73 13.55 -8.17 5.73
CA ARG A 73 12.45 -8.60 6.62
C ARG A 73 11.28 -7.63 6.50
N ALA A 74 11.56 -6.32 6.54
CA ALA A 74 10.57 -5.28 6.29
C ALA A 74 9.91 -5.44 4.90
N ILE A 75 10.69 -5.70 3.84
CA ILE A 75 10.17 -5.93 2.48
C ILE A 75 9.21 -7.13 2.45
N ASN A 76 9.57 -8.24 3.11
CA ASN A 76 8.71 -9.43 3.15
C ASN A 76 7.37 -9.14 3.85
N VAL A 77 7.37 -8.37 4.93
CA VAL A 77 6.15 -7.95 5.62
C VAL A 77 5.31 -7.04 4.72
N LEU A 78 5.93 -6.08 4.03
CA LEU A 78 5.23 -5.19 3.09
C LEU A 78 4.59 -5.96 1.93
N LEU A 79 5.31 -6.94 1.37
CA LEU A 79 4.79 -7.83 0.33
C LEU A 79 3.59 -8.65 0.82
N LEU A 80 3.67 -9.21 2.02
CA LEU A 80 2.57 -9.97 2.62
C LEU A 80 1.35 -9.09 2.82
N LYS A 81 1.52 -7.91 3.46
CA LYS A 81 0.43 -6.96 3.68
C LYS A 81 -0.21 -6.53 2.37
N SER A 82 0.59 -6.15 1.37
CA SER A 82 0.05 -5.72 0.07
C SER A 82 -0.66 -6.84 -0.70
N ARG A 83 -0.25 -8.11 -0.52
CA ARG A 83 -0.96 -9.28 -1.07
C ARG A 83 -2.32 -9.48 -0.39
N GLN A 84 -2.38 -9.37 0.93
CA GLN A 84 -3.64 -9.45 1.69
C GLN A 84 -4.60 -8.33 1.27
N GLU A 85 -4.10 -7.10 1.19
CA GLU A 85 -4.85 -5.93 0.71
C GLU A 85 -5.43 -6.13 -0.69
N TYR A 86 -4.65 -6.71 -1.61
CA TYR A 86 -5.13 -7.01 -2.97
C TYR A 86 -6.26 -8.03 -2.96
N GLN A 87 -6.13 -9.09 -2.14
CA GLN A 87 -7.13 -10.13 -1.99
C GLN A 87 -8.43 -9.57 -1.40
N GLU A 88 -8.34 -8.78 -0.32
CA GLU A 88 -9.47 -8.12 0.32
C GLU A 88 -10.22 -7.19 -0.64
N THR A 89 -9.49 -6.45 -1.47
CA THR A 89 -10.06 -5.52 -2.45
C THR A 89 -10.75 -6.28 -3.58
N MET A 90 -10.11 -7.30 -4.16
CA MET A 90 -10.67 -8.06 -5.30
C MET A 90 -11.82 -8.98 -4.92
N ASN A 91 -11.89 -9.40 -3.66
CA ASN A 91 -12.99 -10.22 -3.16
C ASN A 91 -14.10 -9.39 -2.53
N THR A 92 -14.04 -8.06 -2.61
CA THR A 92 -15.08 -7.16 -2.08
C THR A 92 -15.28 -7.28 -0.57
N TRP A 93 -14.20 -7.54 0.17
CA TRP A 93 -14.23 -7.56 1.64
C TRP A 93 -14.13 -6.16 2.23
N LYS A 94 -13.58 -5.20 1.46
CA LYS A 94 -13.49 -3.79 1.84
C LYS A 94 -14.70 -2.99 1.38
N LEU A 95 -14.97 -1.89 2.06
CA LEU A 95 -15.91 -0.85 1.63
C LEU A 95 -15.23 0.13 0.65
N PRO A 96 -16.01 0.80 -0.23
CA PRO A 96 -15.47 1.78 -1.18
C PRO A 96 -14.61 2.87 -0.52
N ASP A 97 -15.06 3.40 0.63
CA ASP A 97 -14.33 4.44 1.37
C ASP A 97 -12.97 3.96 1.88
N GLN A 98 -12.87 2.68 2.29
CA GLN A 98 -11.60 2.09 2.70
C GLN A 98 -10.63 1.94 1.53
N VAL A 99 -11.13 1.60 0.34
CA VAL A 99 -10.33 1.50 -0.89
C VAL A 99 -9.83 2.89 -1.32
N ILE A 100 -10.68 3.91 -1.19
CA ILE A 100 -10.30 5.30 -1.42
C ILE A 100 -9.25 5.72 -0.39
N GLY A 101 -9.48 5.54 0.91
CA GLY A 101 -8.49 5.86 1.95
C GLY A 101 -7.15 5.13 1.77
N LEU A 102 -7.14 3.94 1.16
CA LEU A 102 -5.91 3.23 0.80
C LEU A 102 -5.18 3.90 -0.38
N LEU A 103 -5.89 4.29 -1.44
CA LEU A 103 -5.28 4.82 -2.66
C LEU A 103 -4.91 6.29 -2.53
N PHE A 104 -5.72 7.06 -1.82
CA PHE A 104 -5.55 8.48 -1.60
C PHE A 104 -4.77 8.69 -0.30
N LYS A 105 -3.56 9.25 -0.39
CA LYS A 105 -3.02 9.94 0.78
C LYS A 105 -4.05 11.02 1.15
N PRO A 106 -4.38 11.20 2.45
CA PRO A 106 -5.08 12.41 2.85
C PRO A 106 -4.30 13.57 2.24
N LYS A 107 -4.99 14.46 1.52
CA LYS A 107 -4.44 15.76 1.15
C LYS A 107 -4.15 16.46 2.47
N GLU A 108 -2.98 16.19 3.05
CA GLU A 108 -2.36 17.12 3.97
C GLU A 108 -2.36 18.42 3.17
N GLY A 109 -3.08 19.44 3.67
CA GLY A 109 -3.11 20.76 3.04
C GLY A 109 -1.69 21.28 2.80
N PRO A 110 -1.51 22.44 2.13
CA PRO A 110 -0.18 22.98 1.87
C PRO A 110 0.66 22.86 3.15
N LYS A 111 1.66 21.98 3.12
CA LYS A 111 2.55 21.84 4.25
C LYS A 111 3.21 23.19 4.35
N ALA A 112 3.00 23.85 5.47
CA ALA A 112 3.67 25.09 5.73
C ALA A 112 5.17 24.81 5.66
N ASN A 113 5.81 25.24 4.58
CA ASN A 113 7.19 24.81 4.27
C ASN A 113 8.17 25.68 5.04
N THR A 114 7.78 26.93 5.30
CA THR A 114 8.59 27.92 5.98
C THR A 114 8.20 28.00 7.46
N PHE A 115 9.19 28.27 8.30
CA PHE A 115 8.97 28.54 9.73
C PHE A 115 7.85 29.57 9.97
N LEU A 116 7.86 30.69 9.23
CA LEU A 116 6.87 31.76 9.39
C LEU A 116 5.43 31.30 9.03
N GLU A 117 5.29 30.46 8.02
CA GLU A 117 4.00 29.89 7.62
C GLU A 117 3.48 28.89 8.67
N LYS A 118 4.38 28.11 9.29
CA LYS A 118 4.04 27.21 10.41
C LYS A 118 3.61 28.01 11.64
N PHE A 119 4.32 29.10 11.92
CA PHE A 119 4.02 30.03 13.00
C PHE A 119 2.63 30.67 12.83
N TYR A 120 2.30 31.19 11.64
CA TYR A 120 0.98 31.78 11.37
C TYR A 120 -0.16 30.75 11.39
N THR A 121 0.11 29.49 11.05
CA THR A 121 -0.91 28.43 11.08
C THR A 121 -1.09 27.79 12.46
N GLY A 122 -0.29 28.20 13.46
CA GLY A 122 -0.37 27.66 14.83
C GLY A 122 0.01 26.18 14.94
N ARG A 123 0.70 25.62 13.92
CA ARG A 123 1.06 24.20 13.82
C ARG A 123 2.51 23.97 14.26
N ASP A 124 2.80 24.21 15.54
CA ASP A 124 4.13 23.93 16.13
C ASP A 124 4.36 22.44 16.44
N GLU A 125 3.36 21.60 16.17
CA GLU A 125 3.32 20.16 16.51
C GLU A 125 4.36 19.31 15.75
N ASP A 126 4.86 19.82 14.62
CA ASP A 126 5.95 19.17 13.87
C ASP A 126 7.32 19.32 14.54
N ALA A 127 7.51 20.27 15.47
CA ALA A 127 8.76 20.47 16.20
C ALA A 127 9.00 19.42 17.30
N ILE A 128 7.94 18.72 17.72
CA ILE A 128 7.97 17.70 18.77
C ILE A 128 8.32 16.31 18.20
N LYS A 129 8.32 16.14 16.86
CA LYS A 129 8.76 14.89 16.23
C LYS A 129 10.28 14.75 16.47
N PRO A 130 10.73 13.77 17.29
CA PRO A 130 12.17 13.61 17.50
C PRO A 130 12.83 13.31 16.16
N ALA A 131 13.93 14.02 15.87
CA ALA A 131 14.70 13.84 14.63
C ALA A 131 15.23 12.41 14.43
N ALA A 132 15.21 11.59 15.48
CA ALA A 132 15.56 10.18 15.45
C ALA A 132 14.30 9.30 15.29
N SER A 133 13.74 9.21 14.08
CA SER A 133 13.09 7.95 13.70
C SER A 133 14.20 6.98 13.37
N GLY A 134 14.62 6.18 14.35
CA GLY A 134 15.71 5.23 14.23
C GLY A 134 15.54 4.31 13.02
N VAL A 135 16.28 4.62 11.96
CA VAL A 135 16.59 3.71 10.87
C VAL A 135 18.10 3.56 10.92
N VAL A 136 18.52 2.45 11.55
CA VAL A 136 19.83 1.83 11.33
C VAL A 136 19.59 0.66 10.39
#